data_AF-T0YGG1-F1
#
_entry.id   AF-T0YGG1-F1
#
_cell.length_a   1.000
_cell.length_b   1.000
_cell.length_c   1.000
_cell.angle_alpha   90.00
_cell.angle_beta   90.00
_cell.angle_gamma   90.00
#
_symmetry.space_group_name_H-M   'P 1'
#
loop_
_entity.id
_entity.type
_entity.pdbx_description
1 polymer ?
#
loop_
_entity_poly.entity_id
_entity_poly.type
_entity_poly.pdbx_seq_one_letter_code
_entity_poly.pdbx_strand_id
1 'polypeptide(L)'
;AGRPPLRESGWDLEQIARRYRKFRDTFAPIAAARDLRALRPQSAFVVRTLLIHDYRKIHLRDPLLPPALLPESWIGVEAYALCAGLYTAVFTAAEQHLSEYGATLRGPLPPAGPESQARFGGLIR
;
A
#
# COMPACT_ATOMS: atom_id res chain seq x y z
N ALA A 1 25.37 28.11 2.99
CA ALA A 1 24.75 28.02 1.66
C ALA A 1 23.52 27.13 1.78
N GLY A 2 22.33 27.70 1.59
CA GLY A 2 21.07 26.94 1.67
C GLY A 2 20.99 25.96 0.51
N ARG A 3 20.69 24.69 0.81
CA ARG A 3 20.45 23.67 -0.21
C ARG A 3 19.24 24.10 -1.05
N PRO A 4 19.31 24.07 -2.39
CA PRO A 4 18.19 24.47 -3.22
C PRO A 4 16.96 23.61 -2.89
N PRO A 5 15.74 24.19 -2.89
CA PRO A 5 14.53 23.40 -2.68
C PRO A 5 14.45 22.32 -3.76
N LEU A 6 14.13 21.08 -3.37
CA LEU A 6 14.12 19.89 -4.26
C LEU A 6 13.19 20.00 -5.48
N ARG A 7 12.38 21.07 -5.53
CA ARG A 7 11.68 21.50 -6.74
C ARG A 7 12.65 21.69 -7.93
N GLU A 8 13.86 22.20 -7.66
CA GLU A 8 14.91 22.41 -8.66
C GLU A 8 15.57 21.09 -9.11
N SER A 9 15.41 20.00 -8.34
CA SER A 9 15.91 18.66 -8.70
C SER A 9 14.93 17.83 -9.55
N GLY A 10 13.79 18.39 -9.97
CA GLY A 10 12.85 17.78 -10.91
C GLY A 10 11.66 17.04 -10.28
N TRP A 11 11.50 17.07 -8.95
CA TRP A 11 10.40 16.40 -8.25
C TRP A 11 9.49 17.40 -7.51
N ASP A 12 8.19 17.33 -7.79
CA ASP A 12 7.16 18.05 -7.04
C ASP A 12 6.73 17.23 -5.80
N LEU A 13 7.57 17.28 -4.75
CA LEU A 13 7.31 16.59 -3.49
C LEU A 13 5.99 17.03 -2.83
N GLU A 14 5.57 18.28 -3.03
CA GLU A 14 4.31 18.78 -2.48
C GLU A 14 3.11 18.12 -3.19
N GLN A 15 3.20 17.92 -4.50
CA GLN A 15 2.20 17.13 -5.23
C GLN A 15 2.15 15.67 -4.78
N ILE A 16 3.30 15.04 -4.55
CA ILE A 16 3.36 13.67 -4.03
C ILE A 16 2.74 13.61 -2.62
N ALA A 17 3.04 14.56 -1.74
CA ALA A 17 2.44 14.66 -0.41
C ALA A 17 0.92 14.80 -0.48
N ARG A 18 0.38 15.63 -1.39
CA ARG A 18 -1.08 15.75 -1.60
C ARG A 18 -1.72 14.40 -1.98
N ARG A 19 -1.04 13.62 -2.82
CA ARG A 19 -1.54 12.29 -3.21
C ARG A 19 -1.53 11.32 -2.03
N TYR A 20 -0.47 11.32 -1.22
CA TYR A 20 -0.41 10.49 -0.02
C TYR A 20 -1.47 10.88 1.03
N ARG A 21 -1.72 12.18 1.22
CA ARG A 21 -2.84 12.64 2.07
C ARG A 21 -4.18 12.12 1.57
N LYS A 22 -4.46 12.26 0.28
CA LYS A 22 -5.70 11.72 -0.32
C LYS A 22 -5.82 10.20 -0.14
N PHE A 23 -4.73 9.45 -0.33
CA PHE A 23 -4.69 8.02 -0.06
C PHE A 23 -5.02 7.73 1.41
N ARG A 24 -4.35 8.38 2.36
CA ARG A 24 -4.64 8.22 3.78
C ARG A 24 -6.10 8.51 4.10
N ASP A 25 -6.63 9.64 3.65
CA ASP A 25 -7.99 10.05 3.96
C ASP A 25 -9.04 9.08 3.37
N THR A 26 -8.70 8.38 2.29
CA THR A 26 -9.54 7.34 1.68
C THR A 26 -9.52 6.03 2.48
N PHE A 27 -8.36 5.62 2.98
CA PHE A 27 -8.16 4.30 3.58
C PHE A 27 -8.17 4.28 5.11
N ALA A 28 -7.94 5.41 5.79
CA ALA A 28 -7.98 5.50 7.24
C ALA A 28 -9.34 5.10 7.86
N PRO A 29 -10.51 5.48 7.29
CA PRO A 29 -11.79 5.00 7.79
C PRO A 29 -11.96 3.49 7.68
N ILE A 30 -11.38 2.87 6.63
CA ILE A 30 -11.38 1.42 6.45
C ILE A 30 -10.53 0.77 7.54
N ALA A 31 -9.34 1.31 7.82
CA ALA A 31 -8.45 0.85 8.88
C ALA A 31 -9.08 0.91 10.28
N ALA A 32 -9.99 1.86 10.50
CA ALA A 32 -10.69 2.05 11.77
C ALA A 32 -11.90 1.10 11.95
N ALA A 33 -12.31 0.35 10.94
CA ALA A 33 -13.44 -0.58 11.05
C ALA A 33 -13.12 -1.75 12.00
N ARG A 34 -14.03 -2.05 12.94
CA ARG A 34 -13.80 -3.02 14.04
C ARG A 34 -13.50 -4.45 13.60
N ASP A 35 -13.88 -4.84 12.38
CA ASP A 35 -13.89 -6.24 11.94
C ASP A 35 -13.17 -6.48 10.60
N LEU A 36 -12.10 -5.73 10.33
CA LEU A 36 -11.33 -5.87 9.09
C LEU A 36 -10.85 -7.30 8.81
N ARG A 37 -10.47 -8.03 9.86
CA ARG A 37 -10.02 -9.43 9.75
C ARG A 37 -11.17 -10.41 9.52
N ALA A 38 -12.40 -10.00 9.79
CA ALA A 38 -13.62 -10.79 9.57
C ALA A 38 -14.36 -10.38 8.29
N LEU A 39 -13.75 -9.57 7.42
CA LEU A 39 -14.30 -9.28 6.10
C LEU A 39 -14.48 -10.57 5.31
N ARG A 40 -15.60 -10.66 4.58
CA ARG A 40 -15.82 -11.72 3.61
C ARG A 40 -14.65 -11.77 2.61
N PRO A 41 -14.20 -12.97 2.16
CA PRO A 41 -13.06 -13.12 1.25
C PRO A 41 -13.10 -12.19 0.03
N GLN A 42 -14.25 -12.08 -0.64
CA GLN A 42 -14.43 -11.19 -1.79
C GLN A 42 -14.20 -9.70 -1.43
N SER A 43 -14.73 -9.24 -0.30
CA SER A 43 -14.56 -7.85 0.16
C SER A 43 -13.11 -7.56 0.52
N ALA A 44 -12.44 -8.48 1.21
CA ALA A 44 -11.01 -8.40 1.51
C ALA A 44 -10.17 -8.32 0.22
N PHE A 45 -10.51 -9.11 -0.80
CA PHE A 45 -9.86 -9.07 -2.11
C PHE A 45 -10.03 -7.71 -2.81
N VAL A 46 -11.23 -7.12 -2.80
CA VAL A 46 -11.48 -5.79 -3.37
C VAL A 46 -10.68 -4.72 -2.62
N VAL A 47 -10.72 -4.72 -1.28
CA VAL A 47 -9.96 -3.77 -0.45
C VAL A 47 -8.47 -3.86 -0.76
N ARG A 48 -7.91 -5.07 -0.76
CA ARG A 48 -6.49 -5.30 -1.07
C ARG A 48 -6.11 -4.78 -2.46
N THR A 49 -6.96 -5.03 -3.45
CA THR A 49 -6.72 -4.64 -4.84
C THR A 49 -6.70 -3.12 -4.98
N LEU A 50 -7.71 -2.42 -4.45
CA LEU A 50 -7.80 -0.97 -4.50
C LEU A 50 -6.68 -0.30 -3.69
N LEU A 51 -6.38 -0.82 -2.50
CA LEU A 51 -5.30 -0.35 -1.64
C LEU A 51 -3.95 -0.35 -2.37
N ILE A 52 -3.56 -1.49 -2.95
CA ILE A 52 -2.28 -1.62 -3.65
C ILE A 52 -2.28 -0.84 -4.97
N HIS A 53 -3.40 -0.82 -5.69
CA HIS A 53 -3.53 -0.03 -6.92
C HIS A 53 -3.25 1.45 -6.66
N ASP A 54 -3.94 2.05 -5.68
CA ASP A 54 -3.78 3.48 -5.40
C ASP A 54 -2.45 3.80 -4.74
N TYR A 55 -1.95 2.96 -3.83
CA TYR A 55 -0.62 3.16 -3.25
C TYR A 55 0.49 3.13 -4.30
N ARG A 56 0.49 2.13 -5.21
CA ARG A 56 1.53 1.98 -6.24
C ARG A 56 1.55 3.16 -7.22
N LYS A 57 0.40 3.76 -7.54
CA LYS A 57 0.35 4.96 -8.41
C LYS A 57 1.12 6.14 -7.81
N ILE A 58 1.14 6.27 -6.48
CA ILE A 58 1.87 7.33 -5.80
C ILE A 58 3.34 6.91 -5.67
N HIS A 59 3.59 5.70 -5.17
CA HIS A 59 4.93 5.19 -4.90
C HIS A 59 5.82 5.12 -6.16
N LEU A 60 5.26 4.78 -7.32
CA LEU A 60 6.00 4.78 -8.60
C LEU A 60 6.43 6.19 -9.07
N ARG A 61 5.88 7.25 -8.47
CA ARG A 61 6.24 8.64 -8.74
C ARG A 61 7.09 9.25 -7.61
N ASP A 62 7.15 8.58 -6.46
CA ASP A 62 7.95 9.03 -5.33
C ASP A 62 9.44 8.79 -5.65
N PRO A 63 10.31 9.81 -5.56
CA PRO A 63 11.74 9.65 -5.78
C PRO A 63 12.47 8.82 -4.71
N LEU A 64 11.80 8.44 -3.62
CA LEU A 64 12.36 7.64 -2.52
C LEU A 64 13.65 8.22 -1.97
N LEU A 65 13.68 9.54 -1.83
CA LEU A 65 14.85 10.25 -1.34
C LEU A 65 15.19 9.83 0.10
N PRO A 66 16.49 9.83 0.47
CA PRO A 66 16.89 9.65 1.86
C PRO A 66 16.18 10.63 2.81
N PRO A 67 15.89 10.26 4.07
CA PRO A 67 15.16 11.10 5.02
C PRO A 67 15.70 12.52 5.19
N ALA A 68 17.03 12.69 5.12
CA ALA A 68 17.69 14.00 5.20
C ALA A 68 17.32 14.97 4.05
N LEU A 69 16.68 14.47 2.99
CA LEU A 69 16.20 15.26 1.86
C LEU A 69 14.67 15.40 1.87
N LEU A 70 13.95 14.74 2.77
CA LEU A 70 12.50 14.86 2.79
C LEU A 70 12.08 16.10 3.59
N PRO A 71 10.92 16.69 3.28
CA PRO A 71 10.28 17.64 4.17
C PRO A 71 10.10 17.03 5.56
N GLU A 72 10.17 17.86 6.60
CA GLU A 72 9.84 17.45 7.95
C GLU A 72 8.41 16.87 7.98
N SER A 73 8.20 15.80 8.75
CA SER A 73 6.92 15.09 8.84
C SER A 73 6.38 14.58 7.49
N TRP A 74 7.26 14.03 6.65
CA TRP A 74 6.88 13.46 5.35
C TRP A 74 5.77 12.42 5.47
N ILE A 75 4.61 12.72 4.88
CA ILE A 75 3.38 11.92 4.93
C ILE A 75 3.53 10.50 4.34
N GLY A 76 4.53 10.28 3.49
CA GLY A 76 4.78 8.97 2.88
C GLY A 76 5.01 7.86 3.92
N VAL A 77 5.56 8.20 5.09
CA VAL A 77 5.78 7.25 6.20
C VAL A 77 4.44 6.77 6.78
N GLU A 78 3.52 7.69 7.05
CA GLU A 78 2.18 7.36 7.54
C GLU A 78 1.40 6.55 6.50
N ALA A 79 1.46 6.95 5.23
CA ALA A 79 0.80 6.23 4.15
C ALA A 79 1.34 4.81 3.97
N TYR A 80 2.66 4.61 4.12
CA TYR A 80 3.26 3.28 4.11
C TYR A 80 2.73 2.42 5.26
N ALA A 81 2.73 2.96 6.49
CA ALA A 81 2.26 2.24 7.67
C ALA A 81 0.77 1.84 7.53
N LEU A 82 -0.08 2.75 7.05
CA LEU A 82 -1.48 2.47 6.77
C LEU A 82 -1.65 1.37 5.71
N CYS A 83 -0.89 1.45 4.62
CA CYS A 83 -0.92 0.46 3.55
C CYS A 83 -0.48 -0.92 4.06
N ALA A 84 0.63 -1.00 4.80
CA ALA A 84 1.14 -2.22 5.39
C ALA A 84 0.14 -2.86 6.37
N GLY A 85 -0.45 -2.05 7.25
CA GLY A 85 -1.42 -2.49 8.25
C GLY A 85 -2.69 -3.07 7.61
N LEU A 86 -3.28 -2.33 6.67
CA LEU A 86 -4.46 -2.79 5.94
C LEU A 86 -4.17 -4.03 5.10
N TYR A 87 -3.06 -4.05 4.36
CA TYR A 87 -2.66 -5.18 3.53
C TYR A 87 -2.54 -6.45 4.37
N THR A 88 -1.86 -6.35 5.52
CA THR A 88 -1.70 -7.47 6.47
C THR A 88 -3.05 -7.94 7.00
N ALA A 89 -3.92 -7.01 7.40
CA ALA A 89 -5.23 -7.34 7.98
C ALA A 89 -6.14 -8.12 7.01
N VAL A 90 -6.10 -7.80 5.71
CA VAL A 90 -6.96 -8.42 4.69
C VAL A 90 -6.29 -9.56 3.93
N PHE A 91 -4.99 -9.82 4.16
CA PHE A 91 -4.19 -10.73 3.33
C PHE A 91 -4.82 -12.12 3.21
N THR A 92 -5.08 -12.77 4.34
CA THR A 92 -5.58 -14.16 4.37
C THR A 92 -6.92 -14.31 3.66
N ALA A 93 -7.89 -13.45 3.98
CA ALA A 93 -9.22 -13.51 3.38
C ALA A 93 -9.17 -13.19 1.87
N ALA A 94 -8.31 -12.26 1.46
CA ALA A 94 -8.12 -11.97 0.04
C ALA A 94 -7.44 -13.13 -0.73
N GLU A 95 -6.50 -13.85 -0.10
CA GLU A 95 -5.87 -15.04 -0.68
C GLU A 95 -6.84 -16.22 -0.82
N GLN A 96 -7.76 -16.40 0.14
CA GLN A 96 -8.84 -17.38 0.03
C GLN A 96 -9.69 -17.14 -1.22
N HIS A 97 -10.13 -15.89 -1.42
CA HIS A 97 -10.90 -15.54 -2.62
C HIS A 97 -10.10 -15.77 -3.92
N LEU A 98 -8.82 -15.38 -3.92
CA LEU A 98 -7.98 -15.56 -5.10
C LEU A 98 -7.75 -17.04 -5.42
N SER A 99 -7.58 -17.88 -4.40
CA SER A 99 -7.40 -19.33 -4.56
C SER A 99 -8.66 -20.03 -5.04
N GLU A 100 -9.83 -19.56 -4.63
CA GLU A 100 -11.13 -20.14 -5.00
C GLU A 100 -11.58 -19.74 -6.42
N TYR A 101 -11.40 -18.47 -6.80
CA TYR A 101 -11.95 -17.92 -8.04
C TYR A 101 -10.90 -17.58 -9.11
N GLY A 102 -9.64 -17.46 -8.73
CA GLY A 102 -8.56 -17.11 -9.64
C GLY A 102 -8.11 -18.30 -10.47
N ALA A 103 -7.94 -18.07 -11.78
CA ALA A 103 -7.44 -19.07 -12.71
C ALA A 103 -6.42 -18.47 -13.69
N THR A 104 -5.52 -19.33 -14.14
CA THR A 104 -4.69 -19.11 -15.32
C THR A 104 -5.41 -19.64 -16.57
N LEU A 105 -4.86 -19.34 -17.76
CA LEU A 105 -5.32 -19.95 -19.01
C LEU A 105 -5.19 -21.48 -19.04
N ARG A 106 -4.44 -22.08 -18.10
CA ARG A 106 -4.13 -23.52 -18.05
C ARG A 106 -4.71 -24.23 -16.82
N GLY A 107 -5.53 -23.56 -16.01
CA GLY A 107 -6.10 -24.14 -14.79
C GLY A 107 -5.98 -23.22 -13.57
N PRO A 108 -6.17 -23.73 -12.35
CA PRO A 108 -6.15 -22.93 -11.12
C PRO A 108 -4.86 -22.13 -10.93
N LEU A 109 -4.91 -21.06 -10.15
CA LEU A 109 -3.69 -20.35 -9.75
C LEU A 109 -2.79 -21.23 -8.88
N PRO A 110 -1.45 -21.11 -9.02
CA PRO A 110 -0.55 -21.70 -8.04
C PRO A 110 -0.73 -21.00 -6.67
N PRO A 111 -0.38 -21.69 -5.57
CA PRO A 111 -0.37 -21.06 -4.25
C PRO A 111 0.58 -19.85 -4.23
N ALA A 112 0.30 -18.89 -3.35
CA ALA A 112 1.16 -17.72 -3.18
C ALA A 112 2.60 -18.13 -2.84
N GLY A 113 3.55 -17.65 -3.64
CA GLY A 113 4.97 -17.87 -3.41
C GLY A 113 5.51 -17.15 -2.16
N PRO A 114 6.72 -17.51 -1.68
CA PRO A 114 7.32 -16.95 -0.47
C PRO A 114 7.42 -15.41 -0.46
N GLU A 115 7.61 -14.79 -1.62
CA GLU A 115 7.65 -13.33 -1.75
C GLU A 115 6.38 -12.64 -1.25
N SER A 116 5.23 -13.30 -1.35
CA SER A 116 3.98 -12.73 -0.83
C SER A 116 4.05 -12.55 0.68
N GLN A 117 4.70 -13.48 1.41
CA GLN A 117 4.89 -13.37 2.86
C GLN A 117 5.93 -12.33 3.25
N ALA A 118 6.90 -12.04 2.38
CA ALA A 118 7.97 -11.05 2.63
C ALA A 118 7.51 -9.59 2.44
N ARG A 119 6.32 -9.36 1.88
CA ARG A 119 5.79 -8.00 1.64
C ARG A 119 5.71 -7.20 2.94
N PHE A 120 6.02 -5.90 2.83
CA PHE A 120 6.05 -4.96 3.96
C PHE A 120 6.96 -5.39 5.12
N GLY A 121 8.02 -6.15 4.84
CA GLY A 121 8.97 -6.62 5.85
C GLY A 121 8.49 -7.86 6.62
N GLY A 122 7.49 -8.57 6.11
CA GLY A 122 6.94 -9.79 6.70
C GLY A 122 5.48 -9.63 7.13
N LEU A 123 4.61 -10.50 6.62
CA LEU A 123 3.17 -10.51 6.98
C LEU A 123 2.87 -11.29 8.27
N ILE A 124 3.78 -12.17 8.67
CA ILE A 124 3.70 -12.94 9.91
C ILE A 124 4.72 -12.32 10.87
N ARG A 125 4.25 -11.78 11.99
CA ARG A 125 5.05 -11.43 13.16
C ARG A 125 4.62 -12.30 14.31
#